data_AF-A0A959VPD2-F1
#
_entry.id   AF-A0A959VPD2-F1
#
_cell.length_a   1.000
_cell.length_b   1.000
_cell.length_c   1.000
_cell.angle_alpha   90.00
_cell.angle_beta   90.00
_cell.angle_gamma   90.00
#
_symmetry.space_group_name_H-M   'P 1'
#
loop_
_entity.id
_entity.type
_entity.pdbx_description
1 polymer ?
#
loop_
_entity_poly.entity_id
_entity_poly.type
_entity_poly.pdbx_seq_one_letter_code
_entity_poly.pdbx_strand_id
1 'polypeptide(L)' 'MPPRTILYTGKGGVGKTSVAAATARRAAAEGRRTVILSTDPAHSLS' A
#
# COMPACT_ATOMS: atom_id res chain seq x y z
N MET A 1 11.35 4.63 16.71
CA MET A 1 11.58 4.15 15.33
C MET A 1 10.29 4.39 14.56
N PRO A 2 10.29 5.08 13.40
CA PRO A 2 9.07 5.32 12.64
C PRO A 2 8.40 3.98 12.26
N PRO A 3 7.07 3.97 12.02
CA PRO A 3 6.33 2.74 11.76
C PRO A 3 6.98 1.95 10.62
N ARG A 4 7.30 0.69 10.89
CA ARG A 4 7.88 -0.24 9.91
C ARG A 4 6.84 -0.80 8.93
N THR A 5 5.55 -0.65 9.24
CA THR A 5 4.42 -1.20 8.48
C THR A 5 3.22 -0.23 8.51
N ILE A 6 2.55 -0.05 7.38
CA ILE A 6 1.29 0.70 7.25
C ILE A 6 0.22 -0.28 6.74
N LEU A 7 -0.91 -0.38 7.44
CA LEU A 7 -2.02 -1.26 7.08
C LEU A 7 -3.24 -0.44 6.63
N TYR A 8 -3.70 -0.68 5.40
CA TYR A 8 -4.93 -0.09 4.86
C TYR A 8 -6.07 -1.10 4.96
N THR A 9 -7.06 -0.81 5.80
CA THR A 9 -8.25 -1.65 6.02
C THR A 9 -9.54 -0.89 5.69
N GLY A 10 -10.65 -1.63 5.50
CA GLY A 10 -11.95 -1.08 5.12
C GLY A 10 -12.74 -2.02 4.22
N LYS A 11 -14.01 -1.66 3.96
CA LYS A 11 -14.92 -2.45 3.10
C LYS A 11 -14.39 -2.63 1.67
N GLY A 12 -15.00 -3.55 0.91
CA GLY A 12 -14.69 -3.72 -0.52
C GLY A 12 -14.97 -2.44 -1.31
N GLY A 13 -14.17 -2.16 -2.34
CA GLY A 13 -14.39 -1.02 -3.26
C GLY A 13 -14.04 0.38 -2.73
N VAL A 14 -13.61 0.56 -1.48
CA VAL A 14 -13.32 1.89 -0.90
C VAL A 14 -11.96 2.50 -1.31
N GLY A 15 -11.23 1.90 -2.25
CA GLY A 15 -9.97 2.45 -2.78
C GLY A 15 -8.68 2.11 -2.00
N LYS A 16 -8.71 1.12 -1.10
CA LYS A 16 -7.55 0.72 -0.26
C LYS A 16 -6.28 0.45 -1.09
N THR A 17 -6.41 -0.30 -2.17
CA THR A 17 -5.29 -0.66 -3.05
C THR A 17 -4.66 0.57 -3.70
N SER A 18 -5.47 1.50 -4.17
CA SER A 18 -5.01 2.74 -4.79
C SER A 18 -4.24 3.61 -3.79
N VAL A 19 -4.75 3.75 -2.56
CA VAL A 19 -4.06 4.52 -1.52
C VAL A 19 -2.78 3.83 -1.09
N ALA A 20 -2.78 2.51 -0.89
CA ALA A 20 -1.59 1.74 -0.57
C ALA A 20 -0.51 1.91 -1.64
N ALA A 21 -0.88 1.83 -2.93
CA ALA A 21 0.03 2.03 -4.06
C ALA A 21 0.59 3.46 -4.12
N ALA A 22 -0.26 4.47 -3.90
CA ALA A 22 0.18 5.87 -3.86
C ALA A 22 1.17 6.13 -2.71
N THR A 23 0.90 5.59 -1.53
CA THR A 23 1.80 5.71 -0.38
C THR A 23 3.12 4.98 -0.61
N ALA A 24 3.09 3.75 -1.13
CA ALA A 24 4.29 2.99 -1.43
C ALA A 24 5.16 3.71 -2.49
N ARG A 25 4.54 4.24 -3.54
CA ARG A 25 5.24 5.00 -4.58
C ARG A 25 5.90 6.26 -4.02
N ARG A 26 5.19 7.02 -3.16
CA ARG A 26 5.76 8.20 -2.48
C ARG A 26 6.92 7.83 -1.57
N ALA A 27 6.79 6.77 -0.77
CA ALA A 27 7.86 6.30 0.11
C ALA A 27 9.11 5.84 -0.68
N ALA A 28 8.92 5.12 -1.78
CA ALA A 28 10.01 4.73 -2.66
C ALA A 28 10.69 5.95 -3.31
N ALA A 29 9.92 6.95 -3.75
CA ALA A 29 10.44 8.20 -4.30
C ALA A 29 11.26 9.03 -3.28
N GLU A 30 10.95 8.91 -1.99
CA GLU A 30 11.74 9.49 -0.89
C GLU A 30 13.00 8.66 -0.53
N GLY A 31 13.34 7.63 -1.30
CA GLY A 31 14.52 6.78 -1.08
C GLY A 31 14.32 5.70 -0.01
N ARG A 32 13.11 5.47 0.47
CA ARG A 32 12.83 4.40 1.45
C ARG A 32 12.75 3.06 0.74
N ARG A 33 13.45 2.05 1.27
CA ARG A 33 13.25 0.65 0.84
C ARG A 33 11.82 0.23 1.17
N THR A 34 10.99 0.15 0.13
CA THR A 34 9.54 0.03 0.25
C THR A 34 9.06 -1.26 -0.40
N VAL A 35 8.19 -1.98 0.28
CA VAL A 35 7.45 -3.14 -0.25
C VAL A 35 5.97 -2.85 -0.08
N ILE A 36 5.19 -3.10 -1.13
CA ILE A 36 3.73 -3.10 -1.09
C ILE A 36 3.23 -4.52 -1.29
N LEU A 37 2.18 -4.88 -0.56
CA LEU A 37 1.51 -6.17 -0.65
C LEU A 37 0.00 -5.93 -0.67
N SER A 38 -0.71 -6.68 -1.50
CA SER A 38 -2.16 -6.87 -1.38
C SER A 38 -2.42 -8.28 -0.88
N THR A 39 -3.33 -8.42 0.09
CA THR A 39 -3.87 -9.71 0.52
C THR A 39 -5.27 -9.95 -0.06
N ASP A 40 -5.76 -9.02 -0.90
CA ASP A 40 -7.04 -9.16 -1.60
C ASP A 40 -6.92 -10.23 -2.70
N PRO A 41 -7.84 -11.21 -2.77
CA PRO A 41 -7.88 -12.19 -3.85
C PRO A 41 -8.00 -11.55 -5.25
N ALA A 42 -8.59 -10.35 -5.34
CA ALA A 42 -8.61 -9.59 -6.58
C ALA A 42 -7.20 -9.07 -6.90
N HIS A 43 -6.67 -9.43 -8.08
CA HIS A 43 -5.38 -8.98 -8.62
C HIS A 43 -5.38 -7.48 -8.96
N SER A 44 -5.51 -6.63 -7.94
CA SER A 44 -5.66 -5.18 -8.07
C SER A 44 -4.32 -4.43 -7.98
N LEU A 45 -3.23 -5.14 -7.70
CA LEU A 45 -1.85 -4.68 -7.86
C LEU A 45 -1.26 -5.42 -9.06
N SER A 46 -0.92 -4.69 -10.12
CA SER A 46 -0.35 -5.20 -11.37
C SER A 46 0.90 -4.42 -11.73
#